data_AF-A0A2N2QUD9-F1
#
_entry.id   AF-A0A2N2QUD9-F1
#
_cell.length_a   1.000
_cell.length_b   1.000
_cell.length_c   1.000
_cell.angle_alpha   90.00
_cell.angle_beta   90.00
_cell.angle_gamma   90.00
#
_symmetry.space_group_name_H-M   'P 1'
#
loop_
_entity.id
_entity.type
_entity.pdbx_description
1 polymer ?
#
loop_
_entity_poly.entity_id
_entity_poly.type
_entity_poly.pdbx_seq_one_letter_code
_entity_poly.pdbx_strand_id
1 'polypeptide(L)'
;MFTFSNAWLLAAAALSAVAALLHVAIVFGGAPWYRFFGAGERMASAAEAGRAYPAIVTLGIALVLALWAAYALSGAGLLAPLPLLKWCLAAITAVYLLRGLAILPLFIFARAQVTPFLIWSSVICIGYGVVHLVGTVQVWRQL
;
A
#
# COMPACT_ATOMS: atom_id res chain seq x y z
N MET A 1 -2.17 -29.53 -8.76
CA MET A 1 -2.00 -29.66 -7.30
C MET A 1 -1.14 -28.49 -6.85
N PHE A 2 -1.75 -27.36 -6.46
CA PHE A 2 -1.02 -26.15 -6.03
C PHE A 2 -1.00 -26.14 -4.50
N THR A 3 0.08 -26.68 -3.91
CA THR A 3 0.29 -26.63 -2.46
C THR A 3 1.58 -25.86 -2.20
N PHE A 4 1.53 -24.54 -2.34
CA PHE A 4 2.59 -23.66 -1.85
C PHE A 4 1.96 -22.45 -1.16
N SER A 5 1.67 -22.60 0.13
CA SER A 5 1.35 -21.47 0.99
C SER A 5 2.62 -20.65 1.20
N ASN A 6 2.91 -19.73 0.28
CA ASN A 6 4.06 -18.84 0.43
C ASN A 6 3.77 -17.86 1.58
N ALA A 7 4.38 -18.11 2.74
CA ALA A 7 4.18 -17.32 3.96
C ALA A 7 4.50 -15.83 3.75
N TRP A 8 5.43 -15.49 2.85
CA TRP A 8 5.77 -14.10 2.54
C TRP A 8 4.69 -13.41 1.71
N LEU A 9 4.10 -14.10 0.72
CA LEU A 9 2.98 -13.55 -0.05
C LEU A 9 1.69 -13.49 0.78
N LEU A 10 1.49 -14.42 1.70
CA LEU A 10 0.43 -14.33 2.72
C LEU A 10 0.62 -13.13 3.64
N ALA A 11 1.84 -12.90 4.13
CA ALA A 11 2.16 -11.73 4.93
C ALA A 11 1.96 -10.44 4.12
N ALA A 12 2.40 -10.40 2.87
CA ALA A 12 2.16 -9.25 1.98
C ALA A 12 0.66 -8.99 1.77
N ALA A 13 -0.13 -10.04 1.53
CA ALA A 13 -1.58 -9.93 1.40
C ALA A 13 -2.22 -9.36 2.67
N ALA A 14 -1.86 -9.90 3.84
CA ALA A 14 -2.39 -9.46 5.12
C ALA A 14 -2.03 -7.99 5.39
N LEU A 15 -0.78 -7.61 5.13
CA LEU A 15 -0.31 -6.23 5.27
C LEU A 15 -1.08 -5.27 4.34
N SER A 16 -1.22 -5.60 3.05
CA SER A 16 -1.99 -4.79 2.11
C SER A 16 -3.48 -4.71 2.49
N ALA A 17 -4.08 -5.79 3.00
CA ALA A 17 -5.46 -5.82 3.48
C ALA A 17 -5.67 -4.95 4.73
N VAL A 18 -4.78 -5.04 5.72
CA VAL A 18 -4.81 -4.19 6.92
C VAL A 18 -4.66 -2.72 6.51
N ALA A 19 -3.76 -2.41 5.58
CA ALA A 19 -3.60 -1.05 5.08
C ALA A 19 -4.86 -0.56 4.36
N ALA A 20 -5.52 -1.39 3.55
CA ALA A 20 -6.78 -1.03 2.89
C ALA A 20 -7.88 -0.73 3.92
N LEU A 21 -8.04 -1.58 4.93
CA LEU A 21 -9.02 -1.38 6.02
C LEU A 21 -8.72 -0.11 6.81
N LEU A 22 -7.45 0.18 7.08
CA LEU A 22 -7.04 1.41 7.76
C LEU A 22 -7.45 2.64 6.95
N HIS A 23 -7.28 2.63 5.63
CA HIS A 23 -7.71 3.74 4.78
C HIS A 23 -9.24 3.93 4.80
N VAL A 24 -10.01 2.84 4.82
CA VAL A 24 -11.46 2.90 5.02
C VAL A 24 -11.80 3.49 6.39
N ALA A 25 -11.11 3.07 7.45
CA ALA A 25 -11.30 3.59 8.81
C ALA A 25 -10.97 5.09 8.92
N ILE A 26 -9.96 5.59 8.20
CA ILE A 26 -9.64 7.02 8.12
C ILE A 26 -10.81 7.82 7.55
N VAL A 27 -11.52 7.30 6.55
CA VAL A 27 -12.70 7.98 5.99
C VAL A 27 -13.81 8.10 7.04
N PHE A 28 -14.07 7.04 7.80
CA PHE A 28 -15.06 7.07 8.88
C PHE A 28 -14.63 7.94 10.08
N GLY A 29 -13.34 7.96 10.39
CA GLY A 29 -12.76 8.79 11.45
C GLY A 29 -12.70 10.28 11.12
N GLY A 30 -12.86 10.65 9.84
CA GLY A 30 -12.99 12.05 9.40
C GLY A 30 -11.73 12.88 9.61
N ALA A 31 -11.90 14.21 9.71
CA ALA A 31 -10.79 15.17 9.78
C ALA A 31 -9.75 14.90 10.88
N PRO A 32 -10.11 14.48 12.12
CA PRO A 32 -9.12 14.15 13.15
C PRO A 32 -8.20 13.00 12.74
N TRP A 33 -8.74 11.98 12.07
CA TRP A 33 -7.95 10.85 11.57
C TRP A 33 -7.04 11.31 10.41
N TYR A 34 -7.55 12.13 9.49
CA TYR A 34 -6.70 12.72 8.44
C TYR A 34 -5.49 13.50 9.01
N ARG A 35 -5.67 14.23 10.13
CA ARG A 35 -4.55 14.90 10.82
C ARG A 35 -3.64 13.92 11.54
N PHE A 36 -4.20 12.98 12.28
CA PHE A 36 -3.45 11.98 13.06
C PHE A 36 -2.56 11.12 12.17
N PHE A 37 -3.10 10.63 11.06
CA PHE A 37 -2.33 9.90 10.05
C PHE A 37 -1.51 10.83 9.16
N GLY A 38 -1.61 12.14 9.29
CA GLY A 38 -0.74 13.11 8.62
C GLY A 38 -0.97 13.27 7.12
N ALA A 39 -2.21 13.07 6.65
CA ALA A 39 -2.65 13.36 5.28
C ALA A 39 -2.59 14.88 4.93
N GLY A 40 -2.23 15.72 5.90
CA GLY A 40 -2.03 17.15 5.75
C GLY A 40 -3.29 17.97 6.03
N GLU A 41 -3.09 19.22 6.43
CA GLU A 41 -4.17 20.09 6.87
C GLU A 41 -5.20 20.36 5.76
N ARG A 42 -4.77 20.35 4.49
CA ARG A 42 -5.66 20.51 3.34
C ARG A 42 -6.67 19.36 3.21
N MET A 43 -6.28 18.12 3.52
CA MET A 43 -7.21 16.98 3.49
C MET A 43 -8.13 16.99 4.71
N ALA A 44 -7.58 17.29 5.88
CA ALA A 44 -8.35 17.37 7.11
C ALA A 44 -9.41 18.48 7.08
N SER A 45 -9.03 19.71 6.74
CA SER A 45 -9.96 20.84 6.60
C SER A 45 -11.01 20.61 5.51
N ALA A 46 -10.65 19.96 4.40
CA ALA A 46 -11.62 19.58 3.37
C ALA A 46 -12.63 18.54 3.88
N ALA A 47 -12.19 17.60 4.72
CA ALA A 47 -13.08 16.60 5.33
C ALA A 47 -14.00 17.24 6.38
N GLU A 48 -13.47 18.18 7.16
CA GLU A 48 -14.23 19.00 8.12
C GLU A 48 -15.29 19.87 7.43
N ALA A 49 -14.95 20.42 6.27
CA ALA A 49 -15.87 21.17 5.42
C ALA A 49 -16.90 20.27 4.68
N GLY A 50 -16.96 18.97 4.99
CA GLY A 50 -17.90 18.02 4.39
C GLY A 50 -17.65 17.72 2.91
N ARG A 51 -16.46 18.04 2.37
CA ARG A 51 -16.16 17.73 0.97
C ARG A 51 -15.95 16.23 0.80
N ALA A 52 -16.47 15.67 -0.29
CA ALA A 52 -16.28 14.26 -0.64
C ALA A 52 -14.84 13.94 -1.14
N TYR A 53 -14.07 14.95 -1.53
CA TYR A 53 -12.75 14.76 -2.13
C TYR A 53 -11.78 13.92 -1.27
N PRO A 54 -11.61 14.18 0.05
CA PRO A 54 -10.77 13.33 0.89
C PRO A 54 -11.22 11.88 0.93
N ALA A 55 -12.52 11.65 1.09
CA ALA A 55 -13.08 10.30 1.12
C ALA A 55 -12.84 9.55 -0.20
N ILE A 56 -13.12 10.17 -1.35
CA ILE A 56 -12.95 9.57 -2.68
C ILE A 56 -11.48 9.17 -2.91
N VAL A 57 -10.54 10.07 -2.61
CA VAL A 57 -9.11 9.79 -2.78
C VAL A 57 -8.67 8.64 -1.86
N THR A 58 -9.08 8.67 -0.59
CA THR A 58 -8.68 7.67 0.41
C THR A 58 -9.26 6.29 0.11
N LEU A 59 -10.53 6.23 -0.32
CA LEU A 59 -11.17 4.99 -0.78
C LEU A 59 -10.55 4.46 -2.07
N GLY A 60 -10.14 5.35 -2.99
CA GLY A 60 -9.39 4.96 -4.18
C GLY A 60 -8.08 4.23 -3.82
N ILE A 61 -7.33 4.76 -2.85
CA ILE A 61 -6.12 4.10 -2.34
C ILE A 61 -6.47 2.76 -1.67
N ALA A 62 -7.54 2.72 -0.86
CA ALA A 62 -7.99 1.48 -0.22
C ALA A 62 -8.32 0.38 -1.23
N LEU A 63 -8.99 0.72 -2.34
CA LEU A 63 -9.31 -0.21 -3.42
C LEU A 63 -8.06 -0.76 -4.10
N VAL A 64 -7.08 0.11 -4.40
CA VAL A 64 -5.80 -0.31 -4.99
C VAL A 64 -5.07 -1.28 -4.06
N LEU A 65 -5.01 -0.97 -2.75
CA LEU A 65 -4.40 -1.86 -1.76
C LEU A 65 -5.13 -3.20 -1.62
N ALA A 66 -6.46 -3.18 -1.69
CA ALA A 66 -7.27 -4.41 -1.69
C ALA A 66 -7.01 -5.27 -2.93
N LEU A 67 -6.86 -4.65 -4.11
CA LEU A 67 -6.46 -5.36 -5.33
C LEU A 67 -5.06 -5.98 -5.16
N TRP A 68 -4.10 -5.24 -4.61
CA TRP A 68 -2.76 -5.79 -4.37
C TRP A 68 -2.77 -6.95 -3.38
N ALA A 69 -3.61 -6.89 -2.35
CA ALA A 69 -3.83 -8.02 -1.44
C ALA A 69 -4.39 -9.25 -2.17
N ALA A 70 -5.32 -9.06 -3.11
CA ALA A 70 -5.86 -10.14 -3.92
C ALA A 70 -4.81 -10.76 -4.86
N TYR A 71 -3.97 -9.95 -5.51
CA TYR A 71 -2.84 -10.44 -6.31
C TYR A 71 -1.81 -11.19 -5.45
N ALA A 72 -1.52 -10.71 -4.25
CA ALA A 72 -0.66 -11.39 -3.29
C ALA A 72 -1.22 -12.76 -2.87
N LEU A 73 -2.52 -12.85 -2.56
CA LEU A 73 -3.20 -14.11 -2.24
C LEU A 73 -3.22 -15.09 -3.41
N SER A 74 -3.38 -14.58 -4.64
CA SER A 74 -3.30 -15.39 -5.86
C SER A 74 -1.88 -15.94 -6.07
N GLY A 75 -0.84 -15.12 -5.87
CA GLY A 75 0.56 -15.57 -5.88
C GLY A 75 0.90 -16.55 -4.76
N ALA A 76 0.21 -16.47 -3.62
CA ALA A 76 0.32 -17.41 -2.50
C ALA A 76 -0.44 -18.73 -2.72
N GLY A 77 -1.11 -18.90 -3.86
CA GLY A 77 -1.88 -20.10 -4.19
C GLY A 77 -3.22 -20.24 -3.44
N LEU A 78 -3.69 -19.19 -2.75
CA LEU A 78 -4.97 -19.19 -2.03
C LEU A 78 -6.15 -18.78 -2.92
N LEU A 79 -5.91 -17.96 -3.94
CA LEU A 79 -6.90 -17.59 -4.95
C LEU A 79 -6.53 -18.22 -6.29
N ALA A 80 -7.53 -18.37 -7.17
CA ALA A 80 -7.29 -18.74 -8.56
C ALA A 80 -6.26 -17.79 -9.19
N PRO A 81 -5.40 -18.27 -10.12
CA PRO A 81 -4.39 -17.44 -10.75
C PRO A 81 -5.06 -16.28 -11.51
N LEU A 82 -4.81 -15.05 -11.06
CA LEU A 82 -5.26 -13.85 -11.75
C LEU A 82 -4.44 -13.64 -13.04
N PRO A 83 -5.01 -12.98 -14.06
CA PRO A 83 -4.28 -12.66 -15.28
C PRO A 83 -3.04 -11.81 -14.97
N LEU A 84 -1.94 -12.06 -15.68
CA LEU A 84 -0.69 -11.29 -15.58
C LEU A 84 -0.06 -11.26 -14.17
N LEU A 85 -0.36 -12.24 -13.32
CA LEU A 85 0.09 -12.31 -11.92
C LEU A 85 1.57 -11.97 -11.71
N LYS A 86 2.45 -12.51 -12.56
CA LYS A 86 3.90 -12.23 -12.54
C LYS A 86 4.23 -10.76 -12.74
N TRP A 87 3.64 -10.13 -13.75
CA TRP A 87 3.86 -8.73 -14.09
C TRP A 87 3.23 -7.79 -13.06
N CYS A 88 2.05 -8.15 -12.54
CA CYS A 88 1.39 -7.40 -11.49
C CYS A 88 2.19 -7.42 -10.18
N LEU A 89 2.67 -8.59 -9.73
CA LEU A 89 3.49 -8.67 -8.51
C LEU A 89 4.80 -7.89 -8.65
N ALA A 90 5.45 -7.95 -9.83
CA ALA A 90 6.63 -7.15 -10.12
C ALA A 90 6.32 -5.64 -10.10
N ALA A 91 5.22 -5.22 -10.72
CA ALA A 91 4.79 -3.83 -10.74
C ALA A 91 4.43 -3.31 -9.34
N ILE A 92 3.69 -4.09 -8.53
CA ILE A 92 3.32 -3.73 -7.15
C ILE A 92 4.58 -3.57 -6.31
N THR A 93 5.52 -4.50 -6.41
CA THR A 93 6.81 -4.43 -5.72
C THR A 93 7.57 -3.18 -6.13
N ALA A 94 7.64 -2.88 -7.43
CA ALA A 94 8.28 -1.68 -7.94
C ALA A 94 7.61 -0.40 -7.41
N VAL A 95 6.28 -0.35 -7.36
CA VAL A 95 5.55 0.81 -6.83
C VAL A 95 5.82 1.00 -5.34
N TYR A 96 5.78 -0.06 -4.53
CA TYR A 96 6.09 0.04 -3.10
C TYR A 96 7.51 0.53 -2.85
N LEU A 97 8.49 -0.03 -3.57
CA LEU A 97 9.90 0.38 -3.48
C LEU A 97 10.11 1.81 -3.95
N LEU A 98 9.54 2.18 -5.11
CA LEU A 98 9.67 3.53 -5.67
C LEU A 98 9.02 4.57 -4.75
N ARG A 99 7.84 4.29 -4.19
CA ARG A 99 7.17 5.17 -3.22
C ARG A 99 7.98 5.27 -1.92
N GLY A 100 8.53 4.16 -1.45
CA GLY A 100 9.46 4.14 -0.33
C GLY A 100 10.69 5.01 -0.55
N LEU A 101 11.27 4.93 -1.76
CA LEU A 101 12.50 5.61 -2.15
C LEU A 101 12.27 7.08 -2.55
N ALA A 102 11.05 7.45 -2.94
CA ALA A 102 10.66 8.82 -3.33
C ALA A 102 10.89 9.85 -2.22
N ILE A 103 11.04 9.40 -0.96
CA ILE A 103 11.41 10.29 0.14
C ILE A 103 12.85 10.80 0.05
N LEU A 104 13.78 10.03 -0.54
CA LEU A 104 15.19 10.42 -0.67
C LEU A 104 15.36 11.71 -1.50
N PRO A 105 14.81 11.84 -2.73
CA PRO A 105 14.90 13.09 -3.47
C PRO A 105 14.11 14.22 -2.78
N LEU A 106 13.00 13.94 -2.10
CA LEU A 106 12.29 14.95 -1.31
C LEU A 106 13.17 15.49 -0.17
N PHE A 107 13.95 14.61 0.47
CA PHE A 107 14.85 14.98 1.56
C PHE A 107 16.03 15.85 1.09
N ILE A 108 16.50 15.62 -0.14
CA ILE A 108 17.64 16.33 -0.75
C ILE A 108 17.21 17.68 -1.36
N PHE A 109 16.10 17.71 -2.10
CA PHE A 109 15.70 18.86 -2.91
C PHE A 109 14.57 19.71 -2.29
N ALA A 110 13.77 19.16 -1.39
CA ALA A 110 12.57 19.81 -0.85
C ALA A 110 12.34 19.48 0.64
N ARG A 111 13.39 19.58 1.46
CA ARG A 111 13.38 19.18 2.89
C ARG A 111 12.24 19.82 3.69
N ALA A 112 11.83 21.03 3.34
CA ALA A 112 10.71 21.75 3.96
C ALA A 112 9.33 21.07 3.74
N GLN A 113 9.21 20.18 2.76
CA GLN A 113 8.00 19.41 2.47
C GLN A 113 8.00 18.01 3.10
N VAL A 114 9.09 17.63 3.79
CA VAL A 114 9.19 16.34 4.48
C VAL A 114 8.38 16.39 5.76
N THR A 115 7.19 15.77 5.72
CA THR A 115 6.34 15.60 6.90
C THR A 115 6.68 14.30 7.63
N PRO A 116 6.39 14.19 8.94
CA PRO A 116 6.54 12.94 9.69
C PRO A 116 5.77 11.77 9.05
N PHE A 117 4.64 12.07 8.40
CA PHE A 117 3.86 11.11 7.62
C PHE A 117 4.62 10.55 6.42
N LEU A 118 5.33 11.39 5.67
CA LEU A 118 6.15 10.95 4.54
C LEU A 118 7.20 9.94 5.04
N ILE A 119 7.88 10.24 6.14
CA ILE A 119 8.90 9.35 6.72
C ILE A 119 8.31 8.00 7.13
N TRP A 120 7.25 8.01 7.94
CA TRP A 120 6.63 6.77 8.41
C TRP A 120 6.01 5.95 7.28
N SER A 121 5.31 6.60 6.34
CA SER A 121 4.70 5.92 5.21
C SER A 121 5.75 5.33 4.25
N SER A 122 6.90 5.98 4.07
CA SER A 122 8.00 5.44 3.29
C SER A 122 8.67 4.23 3.94
N VAL A 123 8.89 4.25 5.26
CA VAL A 123 9.42 3.09 6.00
C VAL A 123 8.46 1.90 5.88
N ILE A 124 7.16 2.13 6.07
CA ILE A 124 6.14 1.08 5.91
C ILE A 124 6.15 0.54 4.47
N CYS A 125 6.22 1.41 3.45
CA CYS A 125 6.22 0.97 2.06
C CYS A 125 7.48 0.22 1.65
N ILE A 126 8.65 0.58 2.18
CA ILE A 126 9.87 -0.20 2.00
C ILE A 126 9.70 -1.59 2.63
N GLY A 127 9.18 -1.66 3.85
CA GLY A 127 8.90 -2.94 4.51
C GLY A 127 7.94 -3.82 3.69
N TYR A 128 6.85 -3.25 3.19
CA TYR A 128 5.88 -3.96 2.34
C TYR A 128 6.54 -4.41 1.02
N GLY A 129 7.31 -3.52 0.39
CA GLY A 129 8.06 -3.80 -0.83
C GLY A 129 9.05 -4.94 -0.67
N VAL A 130 9.76 -5.02 0.46
CA VAL A 130 10.69 -6.13 0.76
C VAL A 130 9.95 -7.45 0.91
N VAL A 131 8.86 -7.48 1.67
CA VAL A 131 8.04 -8.70 1.84
C VAL A 131 7.49 -9.17 0.50
N HIS A 132 7.01 -8.23 -0.33
CA HIS A 132 6.49 -8.53 -1.66
C HIS A 132 7.59 -9.00 -2.63
N LEU A 133 8.78 -8.39 -2.58
CA LEU A 133 9.94 -8.79 -3.38
C LEU A 133 10.39 -10.20 -3.03
N VAL A 134 10.54 -10.52 -1.74
CA VAL A 134 10.97 -11.84 -1.27
C VAL A 134 9.95 -12.91 -1.69
N GLY A 135 8.65 -12.65 -1.48
CA GLY A 135 7.59 -13.55 -1.92
C GLY A 135 7.55 -13.74 -3.43
N THR A 136 7.70 -12.65 -4.20
CA THR A 136 7.72 -12.70 -5.67
C THR A 136 8.91 -13.49 -6.20
N VAL A 137 10.12 -13.26 -5.66
CA VAL A 137 11.34 -13.99 -6.06
C VAL A 137 11.23 -15.49 -5.77
N GLN A 138 10.62 -15.87 -4.64
CA GLN A 138 10.43 -17.28 -4.29
C GLN A 138 9.49 -18.03 -5.25
N VAL A 139 8.43 -17.36 -5.73
CA VAL A 139 7.46 -17.97 -6.66
C VAL A 139 7.80 -17.66 -8.13
N TRP A 140 8.82 -16.84 -8.43
CA TRP A 140 9.15 -16.36 -9.77
C TRP A 140 9.47 -17.45 -10.80
N ARG A 141 10.08 -18.56 -10.36
CA ARG A 141 10.39 -19.72 -11.20
C ARG A 141 9.18 -20.65 -11.42
N GLN A 142 8.12 -20.45 -10.65
CA GLN A 142 6.91 -21.28 -10.62
C GLN A 142 5.69 -20.57 -11.24
N LEU A 143 5.77 -19.24 -11.44
CA LEU A 143 4.82 -18.35 -12.14
C LEU A 143 5.23 -18.11 -13.60
#